data_AF-A0A1J5H8E7-F1
#
_entry.id   AF-A0A1J5H8E7-F1
#
_cell.length_a   1.000
_cell.length_b   1.000
_cell.length_c   1.000
_cell.angle_alpha   90.00
_cell.angle_beta   90.00
_cell.angle_gamma   90.00
#
_symmetry.space_group_name_H-M   'P 1'
#
loop_
_entity.id
_entity.type
_entity.pdbx_description
1 polymer ?
#
loop_
_entity_poly.entity_id
_entity_poly.type
_entity_poly.pdbx_seq_one_letter_code
_entity_poly.pdbx_strand_id
1 'polypeptide(L)'
;MSYSDFNYLFNINRNQVTSERIIQLSPNFTLTLSLREKRIKDTRNNQEYDFDNEIASTLVFQDRMQGWFFKPALELLNNNYAMASVHLVTPLIEALEIYHKGEAGSSKSDFTNQAKQIFTSLSKNGAITFLYHGVRCGFAHKGFPQGASSAEQRNIVISLKQNNDPIVFESNCLTIYARPYVESIQKAFEEFYEKIKTDSEARDKFRNVWSLHWNMKKNSFGHISEDIPDDFKTNHDRYS
;
A
#
# COMPACT_ATOMS: atom_id res chain seq x y z
N MET A 1 21.90 -1.08 22.32
CA MET A 1 20.78 -1.94 22.75
C MET A 1 21.11 -3.36 22.37
N SER A 2 21.30 -4.24 23.34
CA SER A 2 21.66 -5.64 23.09
C SER A 2 20.39 -6.48 22.90
N TYR A 3 20.52 -7.56 22.13
CA TYR A 3 19.45 -8.52 21.82
C TYR A 3 18.80 -9.16 23.08
N SER A 4 19.47 -9.05 24.25
CA SER A 4 18.96 -9.47 25.56
C SER A 4 17.76 -8.66 26.03
N ASP A 5 17.64 -7.40 25.62
CA ASP A 5 16.58 -6.50 26.10
C ASP A 5 15.24 -6.74 25.38
N PHE A 6 15.26 -7.41 24.22
CA PHE A 6 14.06 -7.77 23.47
C PHE A 6 13.34 -9.00 24.06
N ASN A 7 14.08 -9.93 24.69
CA ASN A 7 13.49 -11.14 25.27
C ASN A 7 12.85 -10.92 26.65
N TYR A 8 13.16 -9.81 27.33
CA TYR A 8 12.55 -9.48 28.63
C TYR A 8 11.09 -9.00 28.51
N LEU A 9 10.65 -8.61 27.30
CA LEU A 9 9.25 -8.25 27.03
C LEU A 9 8.34 -9.45 26.72
N PHE A 10 8.88 -10.68 26.62
CA PHE A 10 8.11 -11.87 26.23
C PHE A 10 7.92 -12.92 27.33
N ASN A 11 8.50 -12.73 28.52
CA ASN A 11 8.28 -13.62 29.66
C ASN A 11 7.22 -13.07 30.63
N ILE A 12 6.03 -12.80 30.11
CA ILE A 12 4.87 -12.41 30.93
C ILE A 12 4.10 -13.68 31.32
N ASN A 13 4.07 -13.88 32.63
CA ASN A 13 3.23 -14.79 33.42
C ASN A 13 1.94 -15.26 32.69
N ARG A 14 1.86 -16.55 32.34
CA ARG A 14 0.72 -17.16 31.59
C ARG A 14 -0.63 -17.10 32.31
N ASN A 15 -0.67 -16.67 33.57
CA ASN A 15 -1.87 -16.74 34.41
C ASN A 15 -2.61 -15.41 34.62
N GLN A 16 -2.22 -14.30 33.97
CA GLN A 16 -2.86 -12.99 34.26
C GLN A 16 -3.03 -11.99 33.11
N VAL A 17 -3.04 -12.43 31.85
CA VAL A 17 -3.19 -11.49 30.73
C VAL A 17 -4.36 -11.88 29.82
N THR A 18 -5.56 -11.58 30.28
CA THR A 18 -6.72 -11.30 29.41
C THR A 18 -6.61 -9.88 28.82
N SER A 19 -5.40 -9.37 28.56
CA SER A 19 -5.28 -8.00 28.04
C SER A 19 -5.80 -7.98 26.61
N GLU A 20 -6.94 -7.34 26.42
CA GLU A 20 -7.35 -6.88 25.11
C GLU A 20 -6.25 -6.00 24.53
N ARG A 21 -5.89 -6.25 23.26
CA ARG A 21 -4.98 -5.41 22.50
C ARG A 21 -5.80 -4.60 21.51
N ILE A 22 -5.65 -3.28 21.53
CA ILE A 22 -6.29 -2.38 20.58
C ILE A 22 -5.25 -1.96 19.54
N ILE A 23 -5.57 -2.17 18.26
CA ILE A 23 -4.71 -1.83 17.11
C ILE A 23 -5.45 -0.84 16.22
N GLN A 24 -4.81 0.25 15.81
CA GLN A 24 -5.40 1.15 14.81
C GLN A 24 -5.38 0.49 13.43
N LEU A 25 -6.55 0.34 12.80
CA LEU A 25 -6.68 -0.22 11.45
C LEU A 25 -6.64 0.85 10.36
N SER A 26 -7.27 1.98 10.60
CA SER A 26 -7.34 3.15 9.72
C SER A 26 -7.72 4.35 10.60
N PRO A 27 -7.72 5.61 10.15
CA PRO A 27 -7.99 6.75 11.04
C PRO A 27 -9.24 6.63 11.89
N ASN A 28 -10.31 6.03 11.34
CA ASN A 28 -11.59 5.91 12.01
C ASN A 28 -11.91 4.50 12.51
N PHE A 29 -10.99 3.53 12.39
CA PHE A 29 -11.25 2.15 12.80
C PHE A 29 -10.16 1.56 13.68
N THR A 30 -10.58 0.84 14.71
CA THR A 30 -9.70 0.08 15.61
C THR A 30 -10.07 -1.40 15.60
N LEU A 31 -9.08 -2.27 15.80
CA LEU A 31 -9.23 -3.71 16.01
C LEU A 31 -8.95 -4.04 17.47
N THR A 32 -9.94 -4.59 18.15
CA THR A 32 -9.78 -5.20 19.46
C THR A 32 -9.49 -6.69 19.27
N LEU A 33 -8.32 -7.13 19.74
CA LEU A 33 -7.90 -8.52 19.79
C LEU A 33 -8.02 -9.03 21.23
N SER A 34 -8.88 -10.02 21.44
CA SER A 34 -8.96 -10.78 22.69
C SER A 34 -8.62 -12.27 22.42
N LEU A 35 -8.53 -13.06 23.49
CA LEU A 35 -8.35 -14.52 23.37
C LEU A 35 -9.48 -15.21 22.61
N ARG A 36 -10.68 -14.62 22.60
CA ARG A 36 -11.89 -15.25 22.07
C ARG A 36 -12.43 -14.58 20.82
N GLU A 37 -12.13 -13.30 20.63
CA GLU A 37 -12.81 -12.49 19.61
C GLU A 37 -11.86 -11.49 18.95
N LYS A 38 -12.18 -11.18 17.69
CA LYS A 38 -11.58 -10.09 16.93
C LYS A 38 -12.71 -9.17 16.49
N ARG A 39 -12.72 -7.95 17.02
CA ARG A 39 -13.78 -6.96 16.78
C ARG A 39 -13.21 -5.72 16.12
N ILE A 40 -13.82 -5.31 15.01
CA ILE A 40 -13.55 -4.02 14.38
C ILE A 40 -14.54 -3.01 14.95
N LYS A 41 -14.05 -1.87 15.41
CA LYS A 41 -14.88 -0.77 15.90
C LYS A 41 -14.69 0.46 15.03
N ASP A 42 -15.79 0.99 14.51
CA ASP A 42 -15.86 2.31 13.90
C ASP A 42 -15.95 3.37 15.00
N THR A 43 -14.91 4.19 15.11
CA THR A 43 -14.77 5.20 16.16
C THR A 43 -15.67 6.42 15.96
N ARG A 44 -16.28 6.58 14.78
CA ARG A 44 -17.17 7.72 14.47
C ARG A 44 -18.55 7.56 15.09
N ASN A 45 -19.05 6.32 15.12
CA ASN A 45 -20.42 6.00 15.55
C ASN A 45 -20.46 4.87 16.60
N ASN A 46 -19.30 4.37 17.05
CA ASN A 46 -19.15 3.22 17.94
C ASN A 46 -19.76 1.91 17.43
N GLN A 47 -20.01 1.78 16.13
CA GLN A 47 -20.49 0.53 15.55
C GLN A 47 -19.39 -0.53 15.57
N GLU A 48 -19.75 -1.74 15.99
CA GLU A 48 -18.83 -2.87 16.04
C GLU A 48 -19.20 -3.94 15.01
N TYR A 49 -18.17 -4.61 14.50
CA TYR A 49 -18.28 -5.67 13.51
C TYR A 49 -17.38 -6.83 13.90
N ASP A 50 -17.79 -8.04 13.54
CA ASP A 50 -16.85 -9.16 13.47
C ASP A 50 -15.71 -8.83 12.50
N PHE A 51 -14.50 -9.31 12.80
CA PHE A 51 -13.34 -9.07 11.94
C PHE A 51 -13.51 -9.61 10.50
N ASP A 52 -14.25 -10.71 10.36
CA ASP A 52 -14.53 -11.35 9.07
C ASP A 52 -15.74 -10.73 8.34
N ASN A 53 -16.35 -9.68 8.91
CA ASN A 53 -17.47 -8.98 8.29
C ASN A 53 -17.01 -8.27 7.01
N GLU A 54 -17.63 -8.61 5.89
CA GLU A 54 -17.24 -8.07 4.58
C GLU A 54 -17.38 -6.56 4.51
N ILE A 55 -18.51 -6.02 5.01
CA ILE A 55 -18.79 -4.59 5.01
C ILE A 55 -17.70 -3.85 5.80
N ALA A 56 -17.35 -4.35 6.98
CA ALA A 56 -16.30 -3.77 7.82
C ALA A 56 -14.94 -3.75 7.09
N SER A 57 -14.54 -4.84 6.46
CA SER A 57 -13.27 -4.92 5.73
C SER A 57 -13.18 -3.89 4.60
N THR A 58 -14.26 -3.70 3.84
CA THR A 58 -14.35 -2.69 2.78
C THR A 58 -14.30 -1.28 3.35
N LEU A 59 -15.04 -1.00 4.42
CA LEU A 59 -15.05 0.32 5.07
C LEU A 59 -13.67 0.70 5.62
N VAL A 60 -13.01 -0.23 6.31
CA VAL A 60 -11.64 -0.03 6.82
C VAL A 60 -10.67 0.22 5.68
N PHE A 61 -10.76 -0.56 4.60
CA PHE A 61 -9.88 -0.39 3.44
C PHE A 61 -10.05 1.00 2.81
N GLN A 62 -11.29 1.43 2.57
CA GLN A 62 -11.58 2.76 2.04
C GLN A 62 -11.05 3.87 2.97
N ASP A 63 -11.35 3.78 4.26
CA ASP A 63 -10.92 4.76 5.27
C ASP A 63 -9.38 4.83 5.38
N ARG A 64 -8.71 3.67 5.28
CA ARG A 64 -7.25 3.58 5.27
C ARG A 64 -6.65 4.30 4.08
N MET A 65 -7.10 3.99 2.87
CA MET A 65 -6.54 4.58 1.66
C MET A 65 -6.79 6.09 1.62
N GLN A 66 -8.01 6.52 1.94
CA GLN A 66 -8.36 7.94 1.95
C GLN A 66 -7.62 8.71 3.04
N GLY A 67 -7.62 8.18 4.27
CA GLY A 67 -7.15 8.92 5.42
C GLY A 67 -5.64 8.81 5.71
N TRP A 68 -4.96 7.74 5.28
CA TRP A 68 -3.50 7.61 5.44
C TRP A 68 -2.70 7.96 4.20
N PHE A 69 -3.30 7.96 3.00
CA PHE A 69 -2.56 8.22 1.77
C PHE A 69 -3.07 9.44 1.01
N PHE A 70 -4.32 9.42 0.54
CA PHE A 70 -4.80 10.48 -0.38
C PHE A 70 -4.97 11.82 0.32
N LYS A 71 -5.62 11.87 1.48
CA LYS A 71 -5.78 13.12 2.24
C LYS A 71 -4.42 13.75 2.59
N PRO A 72 -3.45 13.03 3.20
CA PRO A 72 -2.12 13.59 3.44
C PRO A 72 -1.39 14.00 2.15
N ALA A 73 -1.50 13.25 1.05
CA ALA A 73 -0.89 13.62 -0.22
C ALA A 73 -1.42 14.95 -0.75
N LEU A 74 -2.74 15.13 -0.74
CA LEU A 74 -3.37 16.39 -1.15
C LEU A 74 -3.01 17.56 -0.23
N GLU A 75 -2.90 17.33 1.08
CA GLU A 75 -2.42 18.32 2.05
C GLU A 75 -0.95 18.72 1.77
N LEU A 76 -0.08 17.75 1.45
CA LEU A 76 1.30 18.01 1.04
C LEU A 76 1.36 18.88 -0.23
N LEU A 77 0.49 18.62 -1.22
CA LEU A 77 0.41 19.46 -2.43
C LEU A 77 -0.01 20.89 -2.13
N ASN A 78 -0.97 21.08 -1.22
CA ASN A 78 -1.40 22.41 -0.81
C ASN A 78 -0.28 23.21 -0.12
N ASN A 79 0.71 22.51 0.45
CA ASN A 79 1.90 23.08 1.06
C ASN A 79 3.15 23.03 0.14
N ASN A 80 2.97 22.85 -1.16
CA ASN A 80 4.03 22.81 -2.17
C ASN A 80 5.04 21.65 -2.05
N TYR A 81 4.70 20.57 -1.35
CA TYR A 81 5.54 19.36 -1.21
C TYR A 81 5.21 18.30 -2.28
N ALA A 82 5.36 18.65 -3.55
CA ALA A 82 4.97 17.80 -4.68
C ALA A 82 5.65 16.43 -4.70
N MET A 83 6.96 16.41 -4.46
CA MET A 83 7.76 15.18 -4.44
C MET A 83 7.23 14.21 -3.37
N ALA A 84 7.08 14.68 -2.13
CA ALA A 84 6.59 13.84 -1.03
C ALA A 84 5.18 13.30 -1.32
N SER A 85 4.32 14.15 -1.88
CA SER A 85 2.97 13.73 -2.28
C SER A 85 2.98 12.63 -3.34
N VAL A 86 3.79 12.76 -4.40
CA VAL A 86 3.91 11.73 -5.44
C VAL A 86 4.40 10.43 -4.83
N HIS A 87 5.47 10.47 -4.04
CA HIS A 87 6.02 9.26 -3.41
C HIS A 87 5.08 8.56 -2.46
N LEU A 88 4.23 9.31 -1.74
CA LEU A 88 3.27 8.72 -0.81
C LEU A 88 2.25 7.83 -1.54
N VAL A 89 1.80 8.24 -2.73
CA VAL A 89 0.73 7.53 -3.46
C VAL A 89 1.24 6.55 -4.51
N THR A 90 2.46 6.71 -5.03
CA THR A 90 3.02 5.84 -6.07
C THR A 90 2.97 4.34 -5.71
N PRO A 91 3.27 3.88 -4.47
CA PRO A 91 3.17 2.47 -4.09
C PRO A 91 1.75 1.90 -4.24
N LEU A 92 0.72 2.76 -4.18
CA LEU A 92 -0.67 2.32 -4.27
C LEU A 92 -1.04 1.79 -5.66
N ILE A 93 -0.30 2.18 -6.70
CA ILE A 93 -0.51 1.66 -8.06
C ILE A 93 -0.35 0.13 -8.06
N GLU A 94 0.72 -0.37 -7.46
CA GLU A 94 0.98 -1.81 -7.34
C GLU A 94 -0.07 -2.49 -6.45
N ALA A 95 -0.38 -1.87 -5.30
CA ALA A 95 -1.37 -2.41 -4.37
C ALA A 95 -2.73 -2.61 -5.04
N LEU A 96 -3.17 -1.65 -5.87
CA LEU A 96 -4.44 -1.72 -6.58
C LEU A 96 -4.50 -2.91 -7.55
N GLU A 97 -3.43 -3.20 -8.29
CA GLU A 97 -3.37 -4.39 -9.15
C GLU A 97 -3.53 -5.68 -8.33
N ILE A 98 -2.85 -5.76 -7.18
CA ILE A 98 -2.90 -6.94 -6.31
C ILE A 98 -4.35 -7.19 -5.88
N TYR A 99 -5.09 -6.15 -5.50
CA TYR A 99 -6.51 -6.26 -5.18
C TYR A 99 -7.37 -6.64 -6.39
N HIS A 100 -7.08 -6.12 -7.59
CA HIS A 100 -7.78 -6.50 -8.82
C HIS A 100 -7.56 -7.96 -9.23
N LYS A 101 -6.36 -8.50 -8.98
CA LYS A 101 -6.01 -9.90 -9.25
C LYS A 101 -6.51 -10.85 -8.17
N GLY A 102 -6.52 -10.37 -6.92
CA GLY A 102 -6.80 -11.19 -5.76
C GLY A 102 -5.58 -11.92 -5.21
N GLU A 103 -4.39 -11.68 -5.75
CA GLU A 103 -3.14 -12.35 -5.35
C GLU A 103 -1.93 -11.44 -5.61
N ALA A 104 -0.87 -11.66 -4.83
CA ALA A 104 0.39 -10.94 -5.01
C ALA A 104 1.19 -11.54 -6.17
N GLY A 105 1.62 -10.70 -7.11
CA GLY A 105 2.46 -11.09 -8.24
C GLY A 105 3.87 -10.51 -8.16
N SER A 106 4.46 -10.29 -9.34
CA SER A 106 5.74 -9.59 -9.44
C SER A 106 5.51 -8.09 -9.32
N SER A 107 6.14 -7.45 -8.32
CA SER A 107 6.02 -6.01 -8.04
C SER A 107 6.11 -5.12 -9.30
N LYS A 108 7.10 -5.39 -10.17
CA LYS A 108 7.26 -4.65 -11.43
C LYS A 108 6.11 -4.87 -12.41
N SER A 109 5.66 -6.11 -12.54
CA SER A 109 4.55 -6.47 -13.45
C SER A 109 3.26 -5.83 -12.97
N ASP A 110 2.98 -5.95 -11.67
CA ASP A 110 1.74 -5.48 -11.06
C ASP A 110 1.65 -3.95 -11.14
N PHE A 111 2.73 -3.27 -10.79
CA PHE A 111 2.85 -1.82 -10.97
C PHE A 111 2.65 -1.41 -12.44
N THR A 112 3.33 -2.10 -13.37
CA THR A 112 3.30 -1.72 -14.80
C THR A 112 1.90 -1.88 -15.38
N ASN A 113 1.20 -2.95 -15.03
CA ASN A 113 -0.14 -3.23 -15.51
C ASN A 113 -1.14 -2.18 -15.02
N GLN A 114 -1.16 -1.90 -13.72
CA GLN A 114 -2.08 -0.89 -13.20
C GLN A 114 -1.71 0.52 -13.68
N ALA A 115 -0.43 0.86 -13.76
CA ALA A 115 -0.01 2.16 -14.26
C ALA A 115 -0.46 2.39 -15.72
N LYS A 116 -0.50 1.36 -16.56
CA LYS A 116 -1.05 1.46 -17.93
C LYS A 116 -2.56 1.70 -17.95
N GLN A 117 -3.30 1.16 -16.97
CA GLN A 117 -4.74 1.38 -16.84
C GLN A 117 -5.04 2.80 -16.36
N ILE A 118 -4.29 3.30 -15.35
CA ILE A 118 -4.47 4.65 -14.80
C ILE A 118 -3.99 5.72 -15.80
N PHE A 119 -2.83 5.50 -16.43
CA PHE A 119 -2.17 6.45 -17.32
C PHE A 119 -2.15 5.93 -18.77
N THR A 120 -3.33 5.87 -19.38
CA THR A 120 -3.53 5.28 -20.72
C THR A 120 -2.64 5.93 -21.80
N SER A 121 -2.35 7.23 -21.66
CA SER A 121 -1.45 7.99 -22.54
C SER A 121 0.01 7.51 -22.54
N LEU A 122 0.46 6.83 -21.48
CA LEU A 122 1.85 6.39 -21.31
C LEU A 122 2.13 4.98 -21.82
N SER A 123 1.10 4.26 -22.27
CA SER A 123 1.18 2.84 -22.62
C SER A 123 2.17 2.52 -23.76
N LYS A 124 2.58 3.51 -24.57
CA LYS A 124 3.32 3.30 -25.82
C LYS A 124 4.84 3.55 -25.77
N ASN A 125 5.37 4.25 -24.76
CA ASN A 125 6.71 4.87 -24.88
C ASN A 125 7.73 4.50 -23.78
N GLY A 126 7.58 3.37 -23.08
CA GLY A 126 8.50 2.98 -21.99
C GLY A 126 8.45 3.89 -20.74
N ALA A 127 7.61 4.93 -20.75
CA ALA A 127 7.39 5.87 -19.66
C ALA A 127 7.00 5.17 -18.35
N ILE A 128 6.22 4.08 -18.42
CA ILE A 128 5.84 3.29 -17.24
C ILE A 128 7.06 2.60 -16.61
N THR A 129 7.98 2.07 -17.41
CA THR A 129 9.26 1.52 -16.92
C THR A 129 10.12 2.63 -16.32
N PHE A 130 10.04 3.84 -16.86
CA PHE A 130 10.67 5.03 -16.31
C PHE A 130 10.13 5.40 -14.94
N LEU A 131 8.80 5.45 -14.81
CA LEU A 131 8.08 5.71 -13.57
C LEU A 131 8.40 4.67 -12.50
N TYR A 132 8.40 3.37 -12.85
CA TYR A 132 8.70 2.29 -11.91
C TYR A 132 10.12 2.42 -11.32
N HIS A 133 11.15 2.40 -12.17
CA HIS A 133 12.52 2.43 -11.61
C HIS A 133 12.91 3.80 -11.07
N GLY A 134 12.38 4.89 -11.62
CA GLY A 134 12.76 6.24 -11.20
C GLY A 134 12.06 6.70 -9.93
N VAL A 135 10.75 6.50 -9.83
CA VAL A 135 9.93 7.04 -8.73
C VAL A 135 9.64 5.98 -7.67
N ARG A 136 9.20 4.77 -8.08
CA ARG A 136 8.84 3.72 -7.12
C ARG A 136 10.07 3.11 -6.45
N CYS A 137 11.08 2.72 -7.23
CA CYS A 137 12.28 2.05 -6.69
C CYS A 137 13.45 3.01 -6.43
N GLY A 138 13.82 3.82 -7.41
CA GLY A 138 15.05 4.61 -7.40
C GLY A 138 15.06 5.63 -6.27
N PHE A 139 14.06 6.52 -6.24
CA PHE A 139 13.99 7.54 -5.21
C PHE A 139 13.87 6.95 -3.79
N ALA A 140 13.01 5.95 -3.61
CA ALA A 140 12.79 5.33 -2.30
C ALA A 140 14.02 4.57 -1.76
N HIS A 141 14.81 3.94 -2.63
CA HIS A 141 15.96 3.15 -2.19
C HIS A 141 17.29 3.91 -2.24
N LYS A 142 17.42 4.93 -3.10
CA LYS A 142 18.71 5.57 -3.41
C LYS A 142 18.70 7.10 -3.25
N GLY A 143 17.55 7.70 -2.96
CA GLY A 143 17.40 9.16 -2.86
C GLY A 143 17.49 9.91 -4.19
N PHE A 144 17.68 9.22 -5.31
CA PHE A 144 17.80 9.81 -6.64
C PHE A 144 17.09 8.94 -7.71
N PRO A 145 16.53 9.56 -8.77
CA PRO A 145 16.05 8.84 -9.94
C PRO A 145 17.22 8.10 -10.61
N GLN A 146 17.11 6.78 -10.81
CA GLN A 146 18.16 6.00 -11.47
C GLN A 146 17.75 5.51 -12.86
N GLY A 147 18.70 5.55 -13.80
CA GLY A 147 18.72 4.80 -15.06
C GLY A 147 18.59 3.29 -14.90
N ALA A 148 18.23 2.60 -15.98
CA ALA A 148 18.48 1.15 -16.05
C ALA A 148 19.99 0.86 -16.14
N SER A 149 20.79 1.85 -16.60
CA SER A 149 22.25 1.82 -16.62
C SER A 149 22.83 3.17 -16.19
N SER A 150 24.13 3.21 -15.85
CA SER A 150 24.87 4.45 -15.55
C SER A 150 24.92 5.43 -16.72
N ALA A 151 24.69 4.96 -17.95
CA ALA A 151 24.64 5.78 -19.17
C ALA A 151 23.25 6.37 -19.46
N GLU A 152 22.19 5.85 -18.82
CA GLU A 152 20.81 6.34 -18.99
C GLU A 152 20.45 7.29 -17.84
N GLN A 153 20.89 8.55 -17.90
CA GLN A 153 20.33 9.55 -16.99
C GLN A 153 18.82 9.68 -17.22
N ARG A 154 18.06 9.43 -16.15
CA ARG A 154 16.59 9.61 -16.16
C ARG A 154 16.27 10.98 -15.60
N ASN A 155 15.84 11.86 -16.47
CA ASN A 155 15.35 13.15 -16.03
C ASN A 155 13.90 12.96 -15.56
N ILE A 156 13.66 13.13 -14.26
CA ILE A 156 12.32 13.13 -13.69
C ILE A 156 12.08 14.51 -13.10
N VAL A 157 11.03 15.16 -13.59
CA VAL A 157 10.60 16.47 -13.10
C VAL A 157 9.26 16.26 -12.39
N ILE A 158 9.18 16.64 -11.12
CA ILE A 158 7.93 16.66 -10.38
C ILE A 158 7.47 18.12 -10.33
N SER A 159 6.36 18.41 -11.01
CA SER A 159 5.86 19.76 -11.24
C SER A 159 4.60 20.04 -10.45
N LEU A 160 4.53 21.22 -9.83
CA LEU A 160 3.31 21.78 -9.23
C LEU A 160 2.42 22.50 -10.26
N LYS A 161 2.88 22.68 -11.51
CA LYS A 161 2.08 23.31 -12.55
C LYS A 161 0.84 22.48 -12.83
N GLN A 162 -0.23 23.15 -13.25
CA GLN A 162 -1.43 22.45 -13.73
C GLN A 162 -1.18 21.92 -15.15
N ASN A 163 -1.68 20.72 -15.40
CA ASN A 163 -1.74 20.09 -16.71
C ASN A 163 -2.93 19.12 -16.72
N ASN A 164 -3.53 18.90 -17.90
CA ASN A 164 -4.59 17.90 -18.03
C ASN A 164 -4.03 16.48 -17.98
N ASP A 165 -2.82 16.29 -18.49
CA ASP A 165 -2.13 15.01 -18.43
C ASP A 165 -1.38 14.85 -17.11
N PRO A 166 -1.56 13.75 -16.37
CA PRO A 166 -0.85 13.51 -15.11
C PRO A 166 0.65 13.30 -15.32
N ILE A 167 1.04 12.81 -16.48
CA ILE A 167 2.41 12.52 -16.84
C ILE A 167 2.62 12.84 -18.31
N VAL A 168 3.73 13.52 -18.61
CA VAL A 168 4.24 13.73 -19.96
C VAL A 168 5.62 13.09 -20.06
N PHE A 169 5.88 12.35 -21.14
CA PHE A 169 7.17 11.72 -21.39
C PHE A 169 7.71 12.15 -22.75
N GLU A 170 8.71 13.03 -22.73
CA GLU A 170 9.29 13.65 -23.93
C GLU A 170 10.81 13.71 -23.78
N SER A 171 11.55 13.42 -24.85
CA SER A 171 13.02 13.56 -24.88
C SER A 171 13.74 12.89 -23.69
N ASN A 172 13.31 11.68 -23.30
CA ASN A 172 13.79 10.92 -22.13
C ASN A 172 13.62 11.65 -20.78
N CYS A 173 12.70 12.61 -20.71
CA CYS A 173 12.30 13.30 -19.50
C CYS A 173 10.87 12.93 -19.13
N LEU A 174 10.67 12.42 -17.92
CA LEU A 174 9.37 12.13 -17.35
C LEU A 174 8.95 13.33 -16.48
N THR A 175 7.97 14.10 -16.93
CA THR A 175 7.36 15.15 -16.11
C THR A 175 6.09 14.61 -15.47
N ILE A 176 6.05 14.63 -14.14
CA ILE A 176 4.87 14.26 -13.34
C ILE A 176 4.22 15.55 -12.84
N TYR A 177 2.98 15.78 -13.24
CA TYR A 177 2.17 16.87 -12.72
C TYR A 177 1.46 16.37 -11.46
N ALA A 178 1.96 16.81 -10.31
CA ALA A 178 1.78 16.09 -9.06
C ALA A 178 0.31 15.98 -8.63
N ARG A 179 -0.48 17.05 -8.81
CA ARG A 179 -1.91 17.03 -8.47
C ARG A 179 -2.72 16.10 -9.38
N PRO A 180 -2.74 16.26 -10.72
CA PRO A 180 -3.44 15.33 -11.58
C PRO A 180 -2.97 13.87 -11.43
N TYR A 181 -1.68 13.65 -11.13
CA TYR A 181 -1.14 12.31 -10.84
C TYR A 181 -1.78 11.66 -9.61
N VAL A 182 -1.81 12.39 -8.48
CA VAL A 182 -2.45 11.92 -7.23
C VAL A 182 -3.94 11.67 -7.46
N GLU A 183 -4.63 12.62 -8.09
CA GLU A 183 -6.07 12.54 -8.36
C GLU A 183 -6.41 11.37 -9.29
N SER A 184 -5.56 11.06 -10.27
CA SER A 184 -5.76 9.90 -11.17
C SER A 184 -5.66 8.56 -10.42
N ILE A 185 -4.71 8.43 -9.48
CA ILE A 185 -4.58 7.23 -8.65
C ILE A 185 -5.76 7.12 -7.68
N GLN A 186 -6.14 8.24 -7.04
CA GLN A 186 -7.31 8.29 -6.16
C GLN A 186 -8.57 7.85 -6.88
N LYS A 187 -8.83 8.38 -8.08
CA LYS A 187 -9.97 8.02 -8.90
C LYS A 187 -10.00 6.52 -9.21
N ALA A 188 -8.86 5.92 -9.55
CA ALA A 188 -8.79 4.48 -9.81
C ALA A 188 -9.14 3.63 -8.58
N PHE A 189 -8.76 4.07 -7.38
CA PHE A 189 -9.19 3.43 -6.13
C PHE A 189 -10.68 3.61 -5.85
N GLU A 190 -11.23 4.80 -6.12
CA GLU A 190 -12.67 5.08 -5.98
C GLU A 190 -13.50 4.19 -6.92
N GLU A 191 -13.09 4.06 -8.17
CA GLU A 191 -13.69 3.13 -9.14
C GLU A 191 -13.61 1.68 -8.65
N PHE A 192 -12.49 1.27 -8.05
CA PHE A 192 -12.36 -0.06 -7.45
C PHE A 192 -13.28 -0.26 -6.23
N TYR A 193 -13.46 0.75 -5.37
CA TYR A 193 -14.40 0.66 -4.24
C TYR A 193 -15.84 0.46 -4.71
N GLU A 194 -16.26 1.17 -5.75
CA GLU A 194 -17.59 0.98 -6.32
C GLU A 194 -17.74 -0.39 -6.96
N LYS A 195 -16.66 -0.89 -7.58
CA LYS A 195 -16.64 -2.25 -8.14
C LYS A 195 -16.84 -3.31 -7.06
N ILE A 196 -16.07 -3.31 -5.97
CA ILE A 196 -16.19 -4.36 -4.93
C ILE A 196 -17.55 -4.35 -4.20
N LYS A 197 -18.27 -3.22 -4.21
CA LYS A 197 -19.64 -3.13 -3.67
C LYS A 197 -20.68 -3.84 -4.55
N THR A 198 -20.44 -3.89 -5.86
CA THR A 198 -21.45 -4.30 -6.86
C THR A 198 -21.11 -5.61 -7.57
N ASP A 199 -19.83 -5.99 -7.59
CA ASP A 199 -19.29 -7.15 -8.29
C ASP A 199 -18.80 -8.19 -7.27
N SER A 200 -19.37 -9.40 -7.30
CA SER A 200 -19.01 -10.49 -6.38
C SER A 200 -17.59 -11.02 -6.61
N GLU A 201 -17.15 -11.12 -7.87
CA GLU A 201 -15.82 -11.60 -8.21
C GLU A 201 -14.74 -10.63 -7.71
N ALA A 202 -14.96 -9.33 -7.91
CA ALA A 202 -14.06 -8.29 -7.40
C ALA A 202 -13.98 -8.33 -5.86
N ARG A 203 -15.11 -8.58 -5.20
CA ARG A 203 -15.19 -8.70 -3.75
C ARG A 203 -14.42 -9.93 -3.24
N ASP A 204 -14.56 -11.08 -3.90
CA ASP A 204 -13.84 -12.29 -3.53
C ASP A 204 -12.32 -12.11 -3.66
N LYS A 205 -11.86 -11.48 -4.75
CA LYS A 205 -10.45 -11.13 -4.95
C LYS A 205 -9.94 -10.19 -3.86
N PHE A 206 -10.69 -9.13 -3.56
CA PHE A 206 -10.37 -8.23 -2.45
C PHE A 206 -10.25 -8.98 -1.11
N ARG A 207 -11.22 -9.85 -0.80
CA ARG A 207 -11.22 -10.65 0.43
C ARG A 207 -10.04 -11.59 0.52
N ASN A 208 -9.61 -12.17 -0.60
CA ASN A 208 -8.43 -13.04 -0.61
C ASN A 208 -7.17 -12.26 -0.18
N VAL A 209 -6.93 -11.10 -0.79
CA VAL A 209 -5.79 -10.23 -0.45
C VAL A 209 -5.88 -9.72 0.99
N TRP A 210 -7.06 -9.26 1.41
CA TRP A 210 -7.31 -8.84 2.79
C TRP A 210 -6.94 -9.95 3.78
N SER A 211 -7.43 -11.16 3.54
CA SER A 211 -7.19 -12.33 4.40
C SER A 211 -5.70 -12.69 4.52
N LEU A 212 -4.95 -12.53 3.42
CA LEU A 212 -3.50 -12.76 3.37
C LEU A 212 -2.75 -11.74 4.24
N HIS A 213 -3.06 -10.45 4.13
CA HIS A 213 -2.39 -9.41 4.92
C HIS A 213 -2.65 -9.54 6.42
N TRP A 214 -3.81 -10.05 6.81
CA TRP A 214 -4.16 -10.26 8.21
C TRP A 214 -3.84 -11.66 8.72
N ASN A 215 -3.18 -12.49 7.89
CA ASN A 215 -2.72 -13.85 8.21
C ASN A 215 -3.76 -14.66 9.01
N MET A 216 -5.02 -14.59 8.57
CA MET A 216 -6.16 -15.10 9.33
C MET A 216 -6.09 -16.62 9.57
N LYS A 217 -5.28 -17.35 8.80
CA LYS A 217 -5.10 -18.82 8.90
C LYS A 217 -4.05 -19.30 9.90
N LYS A 218 -3.07 -18.48 10.33
CA LYS A 218 -1.96 -18.92 11.22
C LYS A 218 -2.06 -18.45 12.66
N ASN A 219 -2.94 -17.47 12.94
CA ASN A 219 -3.15 -16.94 14.29
C ASN A 219 -4.40 -17.52 14.97
N SER A 220 -4.77 -18.76 14.65
CA SER A 220 -5.50 -19.58 15.63
C SER A 220 -4.54 -19.81 16.79
N PHE A 221 -4.77 -19.14 17.92
CA PHE A 221 -4.03 -19.33 19.16
C PHE A 221 -3.82 -20.83 19.46
N GLY A 222 -2.62 -21.34 19.20
CA GLY A 222 -2.28 -22.74 19.35
C GLY A 222 -0.95 -23.07 18.69
N HIS A 223 0.12 -23.03 19.48
CA HIS A 223 1.54 -23.26 19.17
C HIS A 223 2.30 -22.09 18.53
N ILE A 224 2.96 -21.32 19.40
CA ILE A 224 4.33 -20.86 19.10
C ILE A 224 5.16 -22.15 19.03
N SER A 225 5.34 -22.75 17.85
CA SER A 225 6.57 -23.50 17.63
C SER A 225 7.66 -22.46 17.39
N GLU A 226 8.84 -22.70 17.95
CA GLU A 226 10.02 -21.84 17.84
C GLU A 226 10.65 -21.86 16.43
N ASP A 227 9.86 -22.20 15.41
CA ASP A 227 10.34 -22.31 14.03
C ASP A 227 10.05 -21.00 13.30
N ILE A 228 11.03 -20.10 13.36
CA ILE A 228 11.13 -18.97 12.45
C ILE A 228 11.16 -19.54 11.02
N PRO A 229 10.20 -19.19 10.14
CA PRO A 229 10.31 -19.54 8.73
C PRO A 229 11.56 -18.89 8.14
N ASP A 230 12.45 -19.69 7.55
CA ASP A 230 13.72 -19.24 6.95
C ASP A 230 13.53 -18.27 5.77
N ASP A 231 12.30 -18.12 5.27
CA ASP A 231 11.98 -17.38 4.04
C ASP A 231 12.10 -15.84 4.14
N PHE A 232 12.46 -15.30 5.30
CA PHE A 232 12.81 -13.87 5.46
C PHE A 232 14.31 -13.61 5.67
N LYS A 233 15.14 -14.66 5.66
CA LYS A 233 16.60 -14.53 5.60
C LYS A 233 17.05 -14.75 4.16
N THR A 234 17.62 -13.70 3.57
CA THR A 234 18.33 -13.65 2.28
C THR A 234 17.52 -13.20 1.05
N ASN A 235 17.54 -11.89 0.81
CA ASN A 235 17.65 -11.34 -0.55
C ASN A 235 18.34 -9.96 -0.50
N HIS A 236 19.45 -9.87 0.25
CA HIS A 236 20.29 -8.67 0.27
C HIS A 236 21.44 -8.69 -0.75
N ASP A 237 21.65 -9.80 -1.47
CA ASP A 237 22.81 -10.00 -2.37
C ASP A 237 22.46 -10.06 -3.87
N ARG A 238 21.43 -9.33 -4.34
CA ARG A 238 21.10 -9.27 -5.79
C ARG A 238 21.14 -7.88 -6.42
N TYR A 239 21.93 -6.97 -5.86
CA TYR A 239 22.25 -5.69 -6.52
C TYR A 239 23.71 -5.31 -6.29
N SER A 240 24.60 -6.12 -6.86
CA SER A 240 25.96 -5.75 -7.24
C SER A 240 26.08 -5.95 -8.75
#